data_AF-A0A1M6RUC0-F1
#
_entry.id   AF-A0A1M6RUC0-F1
#
_cell.length_a   1.000
_cell.length_b   1.000
_cell.length_c   1.000
_cell.angle_alpha   90.00
_cell.angle_beta   90.00
_cell.angle_gamma   90.00
#
_symmetry.space_group_name_H-M   'P 1'
#
loop_
_entity.id
_entity.type
_entity.pdbx_description
1 polymer ?
#
loop_
_entity_poly.entity_id
_entity_poly.type
_entity_poly.pdbx_seq_one_letter_code
_entity_poly.pdbx_strand_id
1 'polypeptide(L)'
;MDKTLKRSRRWLWIVYLLWALFVNAMNLWVVKPLVEDFALLGVLAVIVIIVLWLTTIRIQSRKKWITFTLFALLLGQGISSVSFYPTGLRVLFTVIMLLGLCILAIWFTKAGWKTVLVSAAAILLVNLWLPYSEWPFLTHFKIVKYGKMSLIPGDIPALPWSTISTPQGPALVTFNRVLPSNAELSDLASQATSKPDSLYNLLQTAQHEYELMEILSDHGKAVVKPLPLSDLAQVSLWNLVAPTFPLSVSHWKIVNQHAIMYLTAPVSPASAAALGLEPASYSGNFLALAAQTWEQDQEQWNQLLSDANVTPANPPLQIQGGLLTGSWQGHTVQVPVKTQIILGEGSFTRPGANQVLLEGANLLQIVSLTQNKVVASFHASLTQSLPHDIVIGPLTKGGPDAIFVNAQRAYILSVNSAGQFRTVYEAPLGSSLRFEAVLPSVGNRAPEIITDDPSAMRDVPTRYFSSYLYRDHQLYRNWRVYRTNVVNVEPVHWQPGKVDLALSIYGTGEYLIIQRSYTPVLPVSIGIFIIIGLIGWGLRLNDRRKRVKADEVQ
;
A
#
# COMPACT_ATOMS: atom_id res chain seq x y z
N MET A 1 -14.41 -44.61 -34.26
CA MET A 1 -15.17 -43.40 -33.84
C MET A 1 -15.09 -43.09 -32.33
N ASP A 2 -14.70 -44.05 -31.48
CA ASP A 2 -14.74 -43.90 -30.01
C ASP A 2 -13.48 -43.23 -29.39
N LYS A 3 -12.33 -43.29 -30.07
CA LYS A 3 -11.06 -42.67 -29.59
C LYS A 3 -11.07 -41.13 -29.69
N THR A 4 -11.75 -40.54 -30.68
CA THR A 4 -11.81 -39.09 -30.88
C THR A 4 -12.75 -38.40 -29.88
N LEU A 5 -13.86 -39.04 -29.51
CA LEU A 5 -14.79 -38.58 -28.46
C LEU A 5 -14.15 -38.65 -27.06
N LYS A 6 -13.39 -39.72 -26.74
CA LYS A 6 -12.64 -39.83 -25.48
C LYS A 6 -11.53 -38.78 -25.35
N ARG A 7 -10.85 -38.43 -26.44
CA ARG A 7 -9.79 -37.40 -26.46
C ARG A 7 -10.36 -36.00 -26.23
N SER A 8 -11.52 -35.69 -26.79
CA SER A 8 -12.24 -34.42 -26.58
C SER A 8 -12.63 -34.19 -25.11
N ARG A 9 -13.10 -35.25 -24.42
CA ARG A 9 -13.51 -35.17 -23.01
C ARG A 9 -12.34 -34.91 -22.03
N ARG A 10 -11.10 -35.27 -22.42
CA ARG A 10 -9.88 -35.05 -21.62
C ARG A 10 -9.37 -33.62 -21.66
N TRP A 11 -9.69 -32.80 -22.67
CA TRP A 11 -9.25 -31.40 -22.73
C TRP A 11 -10.29 -30.44 -22.15
N LEU A 12 -11.54 -30.89 -22.05
CA LEU A 12 -12.66 -30.07 -21.61
C LEU A 12 -12.45 -29.49 -20.20
N TRP A 13 -11.92 -30.27 -19.24
CA TRP A 13 -11.68 -29.78 -17.88
C TRP A 13 -10.61 -28.68 -17.80
N ILE A 14 -9.60 -28.71 -18.68
CA ILE A 14 -8.57 -27.66 -18.78
C ILE A 14 -9.22 -26.35 -19.23
N VAL A 15 -10.14 -26.41 -20.19
CA VAL A 15 -10.87 -25.23 -20.66
C VAL A 15 -11.70 -24.61 -19.54
N TYR A 16 -12.39 -25.43 -18.73
CA TYR A 16 -13.17 -24.95 -17.57
C TYR A 16 -12.26 -24.29 -16.51
N LEU A 17 -11.11 -24.90 -16.21
CA LEU A 17 -10.12 -24.34 -15.28
C LEU A 17 -9.60 -22.99 -15.77
N LEU A 18 -9.14 -22.93 -17.03
CA LEU A 18 -8.60 -21.70 -17.61
C LEU A 18 -9.67 -20.61 -17.67
N TRP A 19 -10.92 -20.96 -18.02
CA TRP A 19 -12.04 -20.03 -18.01
C TRP A 19 -12.33 -19.50 -16.60
N ALA A 20 -12.29 -20.36 -15.58
CA ALA A 20 -12.55 -19.97 -14.19
C ALA A 20 -11.54 -18.94 -13.68
N LEU A 21 -10.26 -19.12 -14.00
CA LEU A 21 -9.21 -18.15 -13.67
C LEU A 21 -9.35 -16.88 -14.51
N PHE A 22 -9.57 -17.02 -15.82
CA PHE A 22 -9.69 -15.91 -16.76
C PHE A 22 -10.88 -15.00 -16.43
N VAL A 23 -12.05 -15.54 -16.11
CA VAL A 23 -13.23 -14.71 -15.82
C VAL A 23 -13.10 -13.97 -14.50
N ASN A 24 -12.44 -14.57 -13.51
CA ASN A 24 -12.09 -13.91 -12.26
C ASN A 24 -11.09 -12.75 -12.49
N ALA A 25 -10.09 -12.97 -13.33
CA ALA A 25 -9.14 -11.94 -13.73
C ALA A 25 -9.83 -10.80 -14.50
N MET A 26 -10.68 -11.12 -15.48
CA MET A 26 -11.47 -10.13 -16.23
C MET A 26 -12.42 -9.33 -15.33
N ASN A 27 -12.99 -9.96 -14.30
CA ASN A 27 -13.82 -9.25 -13.33
C ASN A 27 -13.04 -8.13 -12.63
N LEU A 28 -11.81 -8.41 -12.21
CA LEU A 28 -10.97 -7.45 -11.49
C LEU A 28 -10.23 -6.47 -12.40
N TRP A 29 -9.83 -6.89 -13.60
CA TRP A 29 -9.01 -6.07 -14.50
C TRP A 29 -9.83 -5.22 -15.46
N VAL A 30 -11.08 -5.59 -15.71
CA VAL A 30 -11.93 -4.90 -16.70
C VAL A 30 -13.28 -4.51 -16.11
N VAL A 31 -14.04 -5.46 -15.55
CA VAL A 31 -15.43 -5.20 -15.12
C VAL A 31 -15.51 -4.22 -13.95
N LYS A 32 -14.80 -4.49 -12.85
CA LYS A 32 -14.76 -3.59 -11.69
C LYS A 32 -14.23 -2.20 -12.08
N PRO A 33 -13.08 -2.08 -12.76
CA PRO A 33 -12.58 -0.81 -13.28
C PRO A 33 -13.61 -0.01 -14.10
N LEU A 34 -14.31 -0.66 -15.03
CA LEU A 34 -15.35 0.00 -15.84
C LEU A 34 -16.44 0.60 -14.96
N VAL A 35 -16.94 -0.16 -14.00
CA VAL A 35 -18.00 0.30 -13.08
C VAL A 35 -17.48 1.41 -12.17
N GLU A 36 -16.27 1.27 -11.64
CA GLU A 36 -15.68 2.19 -10.67
C GLU A 36 -15.27 3.54 -11.30
N ASP A 37 -14.76 3.56 -12.53
CA ASP A 37 -14.38 4.81 -13.23
C ASP A 37 -15.57 5.51 -13.90
N PHE A 38 -16.52 4.76 -14.46
CA PHE A 38 -17.59 5.34 -15.29
C PHE A 38 -18.98 5.28 -14.65
N ALA A 39 -19.10 4.80 -13.41
CA ALA A 39 -20.35 4.68 -12.67
C ALA A 39 -21.47 4.05 -13.52
N LEU A 40 -22.56 4.78 -13.79
CA LEU A 40 -23.70 4.31 -14.58
C LEU A 40 -23.30 3.89 -16.01
N LEU A 41 -22.44 4.66 -16.68
CA LEU A 41 -21.96 4.32 -18.02
C LEU A 41 -21.13 3.04 -18.00
N GLY A 42 -20.37 2.82 -16.92
CA GLY A 42 -19.64 1.59 -16.67
C GLY A 42 -20.55 0.38 -16.55
N VAL A 43 -21.63 0.50 -15.76
CA VAL A 43 -22.64 -0.57 -15.63
C VAL A 43 -23.30 -0.88 -16.97
N LEU A 44 -23.68 0.13 -17.75
CA LEU A 44 -24.24 -0.07 -19.09
C LEU A 44 -23.25 -0.79 -20.02
N ALA A 45 -21.98 -0.41 -20.01
CA ALA A 45 -20.94 -1.08 -20.79
C ALA A 45 -20.80 -2.56 -20.40
N VAL A 46 -20.83 -2.87 -19.10
CA VAL A 46 -20.80 -4.25 -18.59
C VAL A 46 -22.02 -5.05 -19.05
N ILE A 47 -23.22 -4.46 -19.04
CA ILE A 47 -24.44 -5.11 -19.56
C ILE A 47 -24.26 -5.44 -21.05
N VAL A 48 -23.75 -4.51 -21.84
CA VAL A 48 -23.47 -4.75 -23.27
C VAL A 48 -22.46 -5.88 -23.45
N ILE A 49 -21.38 -5.90 -22.68
CA ILE A 49 -20.37 -6.98 -22.69
C ILE A 49 -21.02 -8.33 -22.36
N ILE A 50 -21.87 -8.40 -21.34
CA ILE A 50 -22.59 -9.61 -20.95
C ILE A 50 -23.51 -10.07 -22.08
N VAL A 51 -24.30 -9.17 -22.67
CA VAL A 51 -25.21 -9.50 -23.78
C VAL A 51 -24.42 -10.03 -24.98
N LEU A 52 -23.35 -9.35 -25.37
CA LEU A 52 -22.46 -9.79 -26.45
C LEU A 52 -21.90 -11.18 -26.15
N TRP A 53 -21.36 -11.42 -24.96
CA TRP A 53 -20.86 -12.73 -24.56
C TRP A 53 -21.96 -13.83 -24.56
N LEU A 54 -23.17 -13.52 -24.10
CA LEU A 54 -24.29 -14.48 -24.16
C LEU A 54 -24.66 -14.86 -25.59
N THR A 55 -24.46 -13.95 -26.55
CA THR A 55 -24.74 -14.23 -27.96
C THR A 55 -23.68 -15.12 -28.62
N THR A 56 -22.46 -15.17 -28.09
CA THR A 56 -21.35 -15.99 -28.62
C THR A 56 -21.49 -17.46 -28.23
N ILE A 57 -22.14 -17.75 -27.10
CA ILE A 57 -22.38 -19.13 -26.64
C ILE A 57 -23.60 -19.75 -27.36
N ARG A 58 -23.44 -20.99 -27.83
CA ARG A 58 -24.52 -21.80 -28.41
C ARG A 58 -25.67 -21.97 -27.42
N ILE A 59 -26.91 -21.79 -27.88
CA ILE A 59 -28.15 -21.83 -27.07
C ILE A 59 -28.21 -23.07 -26.16
N GLN A 60 -27.87 -24.25 -26.69
CA GLN A 60 -27.88 -25.52 -25.96
C GLN A 60 -26.88 -25.59 -24.79
N SER A 61 -25.81 -24.80 -24.83
CA SER A 61 -24.75 -24.79 -23.81
C SER A 61 -24.77 -23.54 -22.92
N ARG A 62 -25.60 -22.54 -23.23
CA ARG A 62 -25.67 -21.25 -22.50
C ARG A 62 -25.85 -21.45 -21.00
N LYS A 63 -26.88 -22.19 -20.59
CA LYS A 63 -27.17 -22.42 -19.17
C LYS A 63 -25.93 -22.97 -18.43
N LYS A 64 -25.24 -23.95 -19.02
CA LYS A 64 -24.04 -24.56 -18.40
C LYS A 64 -22.92 -23.55 -18.20
N TRP A 65 -22.61 -22.75 -19.22
CA TRP A 65 -21.55 -21.76 -19.18
C TRP A 65 -21.86 -20.57 -18.27
N ILE A 66 -23.11 -20.09 -18.28
CA ILE A 66 -23.57 -19.01 -17.40
C ILE A 66 -23.46 -19.44 -15.94
N THR A 67 -24.04 -20.59 -15.59
CA THR A 67 -24.00 -21.08 -14.21
C THR A 67 -22.57 -21.37 -13.76
N PHE A 68 -21.71 -21.92 -14.63
CA PHE A 68 -20.31 -22.14 -14.28
C PHE A 68 -19.54 -20.83 -14.09
N THR A 69 -19.80 -19.82 -14.93
CA THR A 69 -19.17 -18.50 -14.81
C THR A 69 -19.60 -17.82 -13.51
N LEU A 70 -20.88 -17.87 -13.18
CA LEU A 70 -21.41 -17.36 -11.92
C LEU A 70 -20.76 -18.08 -10.73
N PHE A 71 -20.65 -19.40 -10.78
CA PHE A 71 -19.93 -20.19 -9.78
C PHE A 71 -18.49 -19.70 -9.59
N ALA A 72 -17.73 -19.54 -10.67
CA ALA A 72 -16.34 -19.11 -10.61
C ALA A 72 -16.19 -17.70 -9.99
N LEU A 73 -17.07 -16.77 -10.39
CA LEU A 73 -17.08 -15.40 -9.88
C LEU A 73 -17.48 -15.33 -8.39
N LEU A 74 -18.54 -16.05 -8.01
CA LEU A 74 -18.98 -16.13 -6.61
C LEU A 74 -17.93 -16.77 -5.72
N LEU A 75 -17.23 -17.79 -6.21
CA LEU A 75 -16.15 -18.41 -5.45
C LEU A 75 -14.98 -17.44 -5.24
N GLY A 76 -14.54 -16.74 -6.29
CA GLY A 76 -13.45 -15.75 -6.18
C GLY A 76 -13.78 -14.61 -5.22
N GLN A 77 -14.96 -14.00 -5.38
CA GLN A 77 -15.43 -12.93 -4.50
C GLN A 77 -15.66 -13.44 -3.07
N GLY A 78 -16.25 -14.62 -2.90
CA GLY A 78 -16.53 -15.20 -1.60
C GLY A 78 -15.27 -15.51 -0.79
N ILE A 79 -14.21 -16.04 -1.43
CA ILE A 79 -12.92 -16.24 -0.75
C ILE A 79 -12.36 -14.89 -0.25
N SER A 80 -12.47 -13.84 -1.06
CA SER A 80 -12.04 -12.49 -0.68
C SER A 80 -12.84 -11.90 0.48
N SER A 81 -14.13 -12.22 0.60
CA SER A 81 -14.96 -11.71 1.70
C SER A 81 -14.66 -12.39 3.03
N VAL A 82 -14.18 -13.64 3.00
CA VAL A 82 -13.91 -14.42 4.20
C VAL A 82 -12.50 -14.12 4.76
N SER A 83 -11.64 -13.41 4.02
CA SER A 83 -10.26 -13.09 4.43
C SER A 83 -10.17 -12.23 5.70
N PHE A 84 -11.22 -11.44 5.99
CA PHE A 84 -11.31 -10.55 7.15
C PHE A 84 -11.61 -11.28 8.47
N TYR A 85 -12.01 -12.55 8.43
CA TYR A 85 -12.29 -13.31 9.65
C TYR A 85 -11.00 -13.87 10.28
N PRO A 86 -11.00 -14.11 11.61
CA PRO A 86 -9.93 -14.85 12.28
C PRO A 86 -9.67 -16.20 11.59
N THR A 87 -8.42 -16.68 11.62
CA THR A 87 -7.96 -17.84 10.84
C THR A 87 -8.87 -19.06 10.94
N GLY A 88 -9.32 -19.43 12.14
CA GLY A 88 -10.21 -20.58 12.35
C GLY A 88 -11.57 -20.43 11.66
N LEU A 89 -12.24 -19.29 11.88
CA LEU A 89 -13.53 -18.97 11.24
C LEU A 89 -13.38 -18.82 9.72
N ARG A 90 -12.27 -18.22 9.27
CA ARG A 90 -11.95 -18.08 7.86
C ARG A 90 -11.88 -19.44 7.16
N VAL A 91 -11.17 -20.41 7.75
CA VAL A 91 -11.10 -21.78 7.21
C VAL A 91 -12.48 -22.43 7.19
N LEU A 92 -13.23 -22.35 8.29
CA LEU A 92 -14.57 -22.93 8.41
C LEU A 92 -15.53 -22.38 7.34
N PHE A 93 -15.66 -21.06 7.24
CA PHE A 93 -16.55 -20.43 6.26
C PHE A 93 -16.10 -20.67 4.83
N THR A 94 -14.79 -20.72 4.57
CA THR A 94 -14.28 -21.07 3.23
C THR A 94 -14.69 -22.49 2.84
N VAL A 95 -14.58 -23.47 3.74
CA VAL A 95 -14.98 -24.86 3.48
C VAL A 95 -16.49 -24.97 3.25
N ILE A 96 -17.31 -24.35 4.11
CA ILE A 96 -18.77 -24.37 3.98
C ILE A 96 -19.20 -23.76 2.63
N MET A 97 -18.67 -22.59 2.31
CA MET A 97 -18.95 -21.88 1.06
C MET A 97 -18.50 -22.70 -0.17
N LEU A 98 -17.29 -23.27 -0.13
CA LEU A 98 -16.76 -24.09 -1.22
C LEU A 98 -17.68 -25.29 -1.50
N LEU A 99 -18.06 -26.03 -0.45
CA LEU A 99 -18.94 -27.19 -0.56
C LEU A 99 -20.32 -26.79 -1.09
N GLY A 100 -20.93 -25.76 -0.53
CA GLY A 100 -22.24 -25.25 -0.95
C GLY A 100 -22.25 -24.81 -2.41
N LEU A 101 -21.27 -23.99 -2.82
CA LEU A 101 -21.14 -23.53 -4.21
C LEU A 101 -20.84 -24.69 -5.17
N CYS A 102 -20.02 -25.67 -4.77
CA CYS A 102 -19.74 -26.84 -5.62
C CYS A 102 -20.98 -27.71 -5.82
N ILE A 103 -21.77 -27.98 -4.77
CA ILE A 103 -23.01 -28.75 -4.86
C ILE A 103 -24.00 -28.05 -5.79
N LEU A 104 -24.22 -26.75 -5.58
CA LEU A 104 -25.09 -25.94 -6.44
C LEU A 104 -24.60 -25.94 -7.89
N ALA A 105 -23.30 -25.75 -8.11
CA ALA A 105 -22.73 -25.78 -9.45
C ALA A 105 -22.95 -27.14 -10.12
N ILE A 106 -22.68 -28.26 -9.44
CA ILE A 106 -22.87 -29.61 -10.00
C ILE A 106 -24.34 -29.83 -10.36
N TRP A 107 -25.27 -29.43 -9.49
CA TRP A 107 -26.70 -29.62 -9.69
C TRP A 107 -27.24 -28.80 -10.87
N PHE A 108 -26.87 -27.52 -10.97
CA PHE A 108 -27.41 -26.61 -12.00
C PHE A 108 -26.66 -26.66 -13.33
N THR A 109 -25.32 -26.84 -13.33
CA THR A 109 -24.52 -26.83 -14.57
C THR A 109 -24.61 -28.14 -15.35
N LYS A 110 -24.95 -29.26 -14.69
CA LYS A 110 -24.73 -30.62 -15.22
C LYS A 110 -23.29 -30.82 -15.75
N ALA A 111 -22.33 -30.05 -15.24
CA ALA A 111 -20.91 -30.27 -15.49
C ALA A 111 -20.45 -31.49 -14.67
N GLY A 112 -19.39 -32.17 -15.11
CA GLY A 112 -18.85 -33.28 -14.33
C GLY A 112 -18.31 -32.75 -13.00
N TRP A 113 -18.57 -33.43 -11.88
CA TRP A 113 -18.08 -33.03 -10.56
C TRP A 113 -16.56 -32.73 -10.55
N LYS A 114 -15.79 -33.50 -11.34
CA LYS A 114 -14.36 -33.29 -11.53
C LYS A 114 -14.01 -31.90 -12.07
N THR A 115 -14.77 -31.36 -13.03
CA THR A 115 -14.48 -30.04 -13.61
C THR A 115 -14.73 -28.92 -12.61
N VAL A 116 -15.80 -29.04 -11.82
CA VAL A 116 -16.14 -28.07 -10.77
C VAL A 116 -15.07 -28.08 -9.68
N LEU A 117 -14.74 -29.26 -9.13
CA LEU A 117 -13.73 -29.38 -8.07
C LEU A 117 -12.34 -28.93 -8.51
N VAL A 118 -11.88 -29.31 -9.71
CA VAL A 118 -10.56 -28.90 -10.22
C VAL A 118 -10.49 -27.38 -10.43
N SER A 119 -11.58 -26.76 -10.90
CA SER A 119 -11.63 -25.29 -11.05
C SER A 119 -11.68 -24.58 -9.69
N ALA A 120 -12.40 -25.15 -8.73
CA ALA A 120 -12.45 -24.64 -7.36
C ALA A 120 -11.09 -24.71 -6.68
N ALA A 121 -10.41 -25.85 -6.80
CA ALA A 121 -9.05 -26.05 -6.30
C ALA A 121 -8.07 -25.09 -6.97
N ALA A 122 -8.19 -24.86 -8.28
CA ALA A 122 -7.34 -23.90 -8.98
C ALA A 122 -7.53 -22.46 -8.45
N ILE A 123 -8.78 -22.01 -8.27
CA ILE A 123 -9.06 -20.68 -7.70
C ILE A 123 -8.49 -20.56 -6.29
N LEU A 124 -8.67 -21.59 -5.45
CA LEU A 124 -8.11 -21.63 -4.10
C LEU A 124 -6.57 -21.57 -4.11
N LEU A 125 -5.92 -22.38 -4.94
CA LEU A 125 -4.46 -22.42 -5.03
C LEU A 125 -3.87 -21.08 -5.49
N VAL A 126 -4.50 -20.41 -6.46
CA VAL A 126 -4.05 -19.08 -6.89
C VAL A 126 -4.29 -18.05 -5.79
N ASN A 127 -5.40 -18.13 -5.04
CA ASN A 127 -5.68 -17.24 -3.92
C ASN A 127 -4.71 -17.43 -2.74
N LEU A 128 -4.23 -18.66 -2.51
CA LEU A 128 -3.19 -18.95 -1.53
C LEU A 128 -1.83 -18.34 -1.92
N TRP A 129 -1.54 -18.25 -3.21
CA TRP A 129 -0.33 -17.59 -3.71
C TRP A 129 -0.44 -16.06 -3.65
N LEU A 130 -1.55 -15.51 -4.16
CA LEU A 130 -1.83 -14.08 -4.14
C LEU A 130 -3.35 -13.89 -3.91
N PRO A 131 -3.76 -13.23 -2.82
CA PRO A 131 -5.17 -13.02 -2.54
C PRO A 131 -5.89 -12.32 -3.68
N TYR A 132 -7.16 -12.68 -3.90
CA TYR A 132 -8.00 -12.12 -4.96
C TYR A 132 -8.04 -10.59 -4.95
N SER A 133 -8.00 -9.96 -3.77
CA SER A 133 -7.95 -8.50 -3.62
C SER A 133 -6.70 -7.86 -4.23
N GLU A 134 -5.60 -8.61 -4.36
CA GLU A 134 -4.30 -8.09 -4.82
C GLU A 134 -4.04 -8.36 -6.31
N TRP A 135 -4.89 -9.12 -6.99
CA TRP A 135 -4.77 -9.34 -8.44
C TRP A 135 -4.85 -8.07 -9.29
N PRO A 136 -5.52 -6.96 -8.89
CA PRO A 136 -5.46 -5.71 -9.65
C PRO A 136 -4.04 -5.22 -9.89
N PHE A 137 -3.09 -5.46 -8.98
CA PHE A 137 -1.69 -5.07 -9.17
C PHE A 137 -1.04 -5.77 -10.37
N LEU A 138 -1.46 -6.99 -10.73
CA LEU A 138 -0.89 -7.75 -11.86
C LEU A 138 -1.07 -7.07 -13.22
N THR A 139 -1.94 -6.07 -13.31
CA THR A 139 -2.12 -5.27 -14.53
C THR A 139 -0.91 -4.39 -14.86
N HIS A 140 -0.16 -3.96 -13.84
CA HIS A 140 0.92 -2.98 -13.95
C HIS A 140 2.21 -3.42 -13.24
N PHE A 141 2.13 -4.45 -12.40
CA PHE A 141 3.21 -4.83 -11.51
C PHE A 141 3.41 -6.35 -11.46
N LYS A 142 4.66 -6.74 -11.22
CA LYS A 142 5.03 -8.06 -10.76
C LYS A 142 5.08 -8.01 -9.23
N ILE A 143 4.44 -8.98 -8.58
CA ILE A 143 4.55 -9.13 -7.13
C ILE A 143 5.87 -9.83 -6.82
N VAL A 144 6.78 -9.12 -6.14
CA VAL A 144 8.04 -9.69 -5.65
C VAL A 144 7.79 -10.44 -4.35
N LYS A 145 7.00 -9.83 -3.46
CA LYS A 145 6.60 -10.42 -2.18
C LYS A 145 5.18 -9.99 -1.82
N TYR A 146 4.43 -10.93 -1.27
CA TYR A 146 3.22 -10.66 -0.51
C TYR A 146 3.43 -11.28 0.88
N GLY A 147 2.98 -10.60 1.92
CA GLY A 147 3.08 -11.07 3.29
C GLY A 147 2.10 -10.36 4.20
N LYS A 148 2.03 -10.83 5.44
CA LYS A 148 1.21 -10.24 6.49
C LYS A 148 1.99 -10.23 7.78
N MET A 149 2.12 -9.05 8.38
CA MET A 149 2.59 -8.90 9.75
C MET A 149 1.39 -8.83 10.69
N SER A 150 1.59 -9.26 11.92
CA SER A 150 0.59 -9.12 12.97
C SER A 150 0.61 -7.67 13.46
N LEU A 151 -0.55 -7.01 13.46
CA LEU A 151 -0.72 -5.64 13.97
C LEU A 151 -2.09 -5.49 14.63
N ILE A 152 -2.21 -4.54 15.55
CA ILE A 152 -3.50 -4.04 16.02
C ILE A 152 -3.78 -2.73 15.27
N PRO A 153 -4.80 -2.67 14.40
CA PRO A 153 -5.10 -1.47 13.62
C PRO A 153 -5.35 -0.20 14.45
N GLY A 154 -5.74 -0.36 15.72
CA GLY A 154 -5.92 0.76 16.66
C GLY A 154 -4.60 1.36 17.16
N ASP A 155 -3.51 0.59 17.16
CA ASP A 155 -2.19 1.07 17.57
C ASP A 155 -1.43 1.59 16.35
N ILE A 156 -1.26 0.71 15.36
CA ILE A 156 -0.50 0.95 14.14
C ILE A 156 -1.42 0.63 12.98
N PRO A 157 -2.00 1.65 12.31
CA PRO A 157 -3.00 1.44 11.29
C PRO A 157 -2.42 0.81 10.00
N ALA A 158 -1.14 1.02 9.73
CA ALA A 158 -0.43 0.46 8.59
C ALA A 158 1.06 0.30 8.90
N LEU A 159 1.72 -0.64 8.21
CA LEU A 159 3.15 -0.90 8.42
C LEU A 159 3.97 0.32 8.01
N PRO A 160 4.81 0.89 8.91
CA PRO A 160 5.82 1.85 8.52
C PRO A 160 6.96 1.15 7.78
N TRP A 161 7.70 1.92 6.98
CA TRP A 161 8.88 1.46 6.29
C TRP A 161 10.04 2.40 6.56
N SER A 162 11.18 1.84 6.96
CA SER A 162 12.45 2.56 6.94
C SER A 162 13.45 1.80 6.09
N THR A 163 14.02 2.44 5.07
CA THR A 163 15.12 1.87 4.27
C THR A 163 16.45 2.05 5.01
N ILE A 164 17.24 0.99 5.13
CA ILE A 164 18.57 0.98 5.76
C ILE A 164 19.60 0.29 4.87
N SER A 165 20.90 0.54 5.10
CA SER A 165 22.00 -0.05 4.34
C SER A 165 22.78 -1.06 5.16
N THR A 166 22.41 -2.35 5.12
CA THR A 166 23.11 -3.37 5.90
C THR A 166 24.35 -3.89 5.14
N PRO A 167 25.28 -4.60 5.81
CA PRO A 167 26.40 -5.26 5.13
C PRO A 167 25.98 -6.26 4.05
N GLN A 168 24.74 -6.77 4.11
CA GLN A 168 24.17 -7.70 3.13
C GLN A 168 23.49 -6.97 1.96
N GLY A 169 23.37 -5.64 2.04
CA GLY A 169 22.71 -4.80 1.06
C GLY A 169 21.58 -3.97 1.67
N PRO A 170 20.80 -3.27 0.84
CA PRO A 170 19.69 -2.46 1.33
C PRO A 170 18.56 -3.34 1.88
N ALA A 171 18.04 -2.96 3.04
CA ALA A 171 16.95 -3.64 3.73
C ALA A 171 15.82 -2.66 4.08
N LEU A 172 14.64 -3.22 4.29
CA LEU A 172 13.46 -2.51 4.79
C LEU A 172 13.21 -2.90 6.23
N VAL A 173 13.01 -1.93 7.11
CA VAL A 173 12.64 -2.15 8.51
C VAL A 173 11.16 -1.83 8.70
N THR A 174 10.48 -2.69 9.46
CA THR A 174 9.06 -2.55 9.81
C THR A 174 8.75 -3.25 11.14
N PHE A 175 7.49 -3.31 11.53
CA PHE A 175 7.03 -3.93 12.76
C PHE A 175 6.33 -5.27 12.55
N ASN A 176 6.45 -6.15 13.54
CA ASN A 176 5.58 -7.29 13.70
C ASN A 176 5.20 -7.44 15.18
N ARG A 177 3.91 -7.59 15.48
CA ARG A 177 3.43 -7.75 16.84
C ARG A 177 4.00 -9.01 17.47
N VAL A 178 4.51 -8.86 18.68
CA VAL A 178 4.90 -9.96 19.57
C VAL A 178 3.64 -10.50 20.22
N LEU A 179 3.38 -11.79 20.02
CA LEU A 179 2.28 -12.50 20.66
C LEU A 179 2.91 -13.43 21.71
N PRO A 180 2.92 -13.05 23.00
CA PRO A 180 3.43 -13.94 24.03
C PRO A 180 2.60 -15.22 24.07
N SER A 181 3.29 -16.35 24.26
CA SER A 181 2.64 -17.64 24.42
C SER A 181 1.78 -17.67 25.70
N ASN A 182 0.80 -18.58 25.75
CA ASN A 182 -0.02 -18.74 26.96
C ASN A 182 0.82 -19.06 28.21
N ALA A 183 1.95 -19.76 28.04
CA ALA A 183 2.87 -20.07 29.13
C ALA A 183 3.60 -18.80 29.61
N GLU A 184 4.16 -18.01 28.69
CA GLU A 184 4.80 -16.73 29.02
C GLU A 184 3.83 -15.75 29.67
N LEU A 185 2.58 -15.66 29.17
CA LEU A 185 1.54 -14.84 29.79
C LEU A 185 1.20 -15.30 31.21
N SER A 186 1.12 -16.61 31.44
CA SER A 186 0.88 -17.17 32.78
C SER A 186 2.03 -16.86 33.74
N ASP A 187 3.26 -17.00 33.27
CA ASP A 187 4.46 -16.71 34.05
C ASP A 187 4.55 -15.20 34.37
N LEU A 188 4.34 -14.35 33.38
CA LEU A 188 4.29 -12.89 33.53
C LEU A 188 3.18 -12.46 34.50
N ALA A 189 1.98 -13.04 34.39
CA ALA A 189 0.86 -12.75 35.29
C ALA A 189 1.16 -13.20 36.73
N SER A 190 1.84 -14.34 36.91
CA SER A 190 2.23 -14.84 38.23
C SER A 190 3.24 -13.91 38.93
N GLN A 191 4.16 -13.32 38.16
CA GLN A 191 5.17 -12.38 38.66
C GLN A 191 4.61 -10.97 38.91
N ALA A 192 3.56 -10.57 38.18
CA ALA A 192 2.91 -9.27 38.29
C ALA A 192 2.01 -9.10 39.53
N THR A 193 2.00 -10.05 40.47
CA THR A 193 1.15 -10.02 41.68
C THR A 193 1.69 -9.14 42.81
N SER A 194 2.93 -8.65 42.72
CA SER A 194 3.62 -7.96 43.82
C SER A 194 3.41 -6.43 43.89
N LYS A 195 2.82 -5.78 42.87
CA LYS A 195 2.49 -4.34 42.87
C LYS A 195 1.01 -4.10 42.48
N PRO A 196 0.35 -3.05 43.00
CA PRO A 196 -1.08 -2.80 42.74
C PRO A 196 -1.45 -2.65 41.25
N ASP A 197 -0.53 -2.13 40.45
CA ASP A 197 -0.78 -1.79 39.04
C ASP A 197 -0.06 -2.73 38.04
N SER A 198 0.77 -3.66 38.51
CA SER A 198 1.62 -4.46 37.61
C SER A 198 0.82 -5.41 36.73
N LEU A 199 -0.29 -6.00 37.23
CA LEU A 199 -1.15 -6.84 36.39
C LEU A 199 -1.92 -6.02 35.35
N TYR A 200 -2.38 -4.82 35.71
CA TYR A 200 -3.06 -3.92 34.78
C TYR A 200 -2.12 -3.45 33.67
N ASN A 201 -0.91 -3.01 34.04
CA ASN A 201 0.12 -2.61 33.09
C ASN A 201 0.57 -3.78 32.22
N LEU A 202 0.69 -4.99 32.78
CA LEU A 202 0.98 -6.20 32.01
C LEU A 202 -0.12 -6.49 30.99
N LEU A 203 -1.39 -6.43 31.38
CA LEU A 203 -2.51 -6.71 30.47
C LEU A 203 -2.67 -5.63 29.39
N GLN A 204 -2.32 -4.38 29.69
CA GLN A 204 -2.27 -3.30 28.69
C GLN A 204 -1.09 -3.41 27.73
N THR A 205 0.07 -3.91 28.17
CA THR A 205 1.29 -3.92 27.34
C THR A 205 1.51 -5.25 26.62
N ALA A 206 1.21 -6.39 27.24
CA ALA A 206 1.56 -7.72 26.72
C ALA A 206 0.93 -8.05 25.36
N GLN A 207 -0.12 -7.33 24.96
CA GLN A 207 -0.76 -7.48 23.65
C GLN A 207 -0.40 -6.39 22.65
N HIS A 208 0.28 -5.32 23.07
CA HIS A 208 0.55 -4.12 22.31
C HIS A 208 2.05 -3.90 22.09
N GLU A 209 2.81 -5.00 22.07
CA GLU A 209 4.25 -5.02 21.83
C GLU A 209 4.58 -5.40 20.39
N TYR A 210 5.57 -4.73 19.81
CA TYR A 210 5.98 -4.83 18.42
C TYR A 210 7.49 -5.01 18.30
N GLU A 211 7.91 -6.08 17.64
CA GLU A 211 9.31 -6.33 17.32
C GLU A 211 9.70 -5.66 16.01
N LEU A 212 10.92 -5.11 15.95
CA LEU A 212 11.51 -4.65 14.69
C LEU A 212 11.93 -5.83 13.82
N MET A 213 11.41 -5.82 12.59
CA MET A 213 11.70 -6.80 11.56
C MET A 213 12.43 -6.13 10.40
N GLU A 214 13.39 -6.83 9.82
CA GLU A 214 14.01 -6.47 8.56
C GLU A 214 13.51 -7.36 7.41
N ILE A 215 13.42 -6.76 6.22
CA ILE A 215 13.15 -7.43 4.95
C ILE A 215 14.31 -7.16 4.00
N LEU A 216 15.05 -8.22 3.70
CA LEU A 216 16.25 -8.20 2.85
C LEU A 216 16.03 -9.01 1.57
N SER A 217 16.81 -8.67 0.53
CA SER A 217 16.86 -9.45 -0.71
C SER A 217 17.89 -10.57 -0.58
N ASP A 218 17.42 -11.81 -0.45
CA ASP A 218 18.26 -13.00 -0.40
C ASP A 218 18.05 -13.81 -1.70
N HIS A 219 19.10 -13.90 -2.53
CA HIS A 219 19.07 -14.53 -3.85
C HIS A 219 17.88 -14.07 -4.74
N GLY A 220 17.52 -12.79 -4.66
CA GLY A 220 16.42 -12.19 -5.43
C GLY A 220 15.02 -12.48 -4.86
N LYS A 221 14.92 -12.99 -3.63
CA LYS A 221 13.67 -13.17 -2.89
C LYS A 221 13.68 -12.31 -1.64
N ALA A 222 12.55 -11.70 -1.31
CA ALA A 222 12.40 -10.98 -0.05
C ALA A 222 12.23 -11.96 1.12
N VAL A 223 13.12 -11.87 2.09
CA VAL A 223 13.12 -12.68 3.32
C VAL A 223 12.93 -11.75 4.51
N VAL A 224 12.08 -12.16 5.45
CA VAL A 224 11.78 -11.42 6.69
C VAL A 224 12.55 -12.06 7.83
N LYS A 225 13.26 -11.25 8.63
CA LYS A 225 13.98 -11.67 9.84
C LYS A 225 13.85 -10.61 10.93
N PRO A 226 14.08 -10.95 12.20
CA PRO A 226 14.29 -9.94 13.24
C PRO A 226 15.45 -9.01 12.89
N LEU A 227 15.31 -7.71 13.17
CA LEU A 227 16.36 -6.73 12.94
C LEU A 227 17.53 -6.95 13.92
N PRO A 228 18.77 -7.14 13.43
CA PRO A 228 19.94 -7.18 14.31
C PRO A 228 20.13 -5.86 15.06
N LEU A 229 20.48 -5.92 16.35
CA LEU A 229 20.70 -4.70 17.14
C LEU A 229 21.76 -3.77 16.53
N SER A 230 22.80 -4.33 15.89
CA SER A 230 23.84 -3.56 15.20
C SER A 230 23.29 -2.60 14.14
N ASP A 231 22.16 -2.96 13.53
CA ASP A 231 21.60 -2.25 12.40
C ASP A 231 20.63 -1.14 12.85
N LEU A 232 20.28 -1.09 14.14
CA LEU A 232 19.53 0.02 14.76
C LEU A 232 20.19 1.37 14.53
N ALA A 233 21.52 1.40 14.42
CA ALA A 233 22.29 2.63 14.15
C ALA A 233 21.83 3.35 12.87
N GLN A 234 21.27 2.62 11.90
CA GLN A 234 20.89 3.17 10.60
C GLN A 234 19.39 3.46 10.46
N VAL A 235 18.59 3.07 11.44
CA VAL A 235 17.14 3.20 11.38
C VAL A 235 16.74 4.66 11.62
N SER A 236 15.90 5.20 10.73
CA SER A 236 15.26 6.49 10.94
C SER A 236 14.05 6.33 11.84
N LEU A 237 14.12 6.88 13.07
CA LEU A 237 13.00 6.85 14.00
C LEU A 237 11.74 7.50 13.40
N TRP A 238 11.89 8.63 12.72
CA TRP A 238 10.78 9.36 12.10
C TRP A 238 9.96 8.46 11.18
N ASN A 239 10.64 7.67 10.33
CA ASN A 239 9.96 6.78 9.38
C ASN A 239 9.13 5.69 10.08
N LEU A 240 9.50 5.31 11.31
CA LEU A 240 8.78 4.32 12.09
C LEU A 240 7.58 4.90 12.86
N VAL A 241 7.71 6.13 13.40
CA VAL A 241 6.69 6.74 14.26
C VAL A 241 5.73 7.67 13.52
N ALA A 242 6.09 8.13 12.31
CA ALA A 242 5.27 9.03 11.50
C ALA A 242 3.80 8.60 11.34
N PRO A 243 3.45 7.31 11.16
CA PRO A 243 2.04 6.90 11.00
C PRO A 243 1.16 7.13 12.25
N THR A 244 1.76 7.25 13.43
CA THR A 244 1.05 7.42 14.71
C THR A 244 1.32 8.78 15.35
N PHE A 245 2.23 9.57 14.79
CA PHE A 245 2.60 10.89 15.27
C PHE A 245 1.49 11.93 15.01
N PRO A 246 1.26 12.90 15.92
CA PRO A 246 1.81 13.06 17.27
C PRO A 246 0.90 12.42 18.34
N LEU A 247 0.10 11.42 17.99
CA LEU A 247 -0.96 10.89 18.86
C LEU A 247 -0.48 9.73 19.74
N SER A 248 0.76 9.30 19.59
CA SER A 248 1.36 8.22 20.37
C SER A 248 2.85 8.45 20.56
N VAL A 249 3.35 8.04 21.72
CA VAL A 249 4.77 7.99 22.09
C VAL A 249 5.22 6.55 22.03
N SER A 250 6.36 6.32 21.41
CA SER A 250 7.04 5.04 21.34
C SER A 250 7.96 4.82 22.53
N HIS A 251 7.80 3.67 23.18
CA HIS A 251 8.68 3.21 24.25
C HIS A 251 9.40 1.95 23.78
N TRP A 252 10.68 1.85 24.10
CA TRP A 252 11.55 0.83 23.55
C TRP A 252 12.24 0.03 24.65
N LYS A 253 12.40 -1.27 24.42
CA LYS A 253 13.14 -2.18 25.30
C LYS A 253 13.82 -3.28 24.50
N ILE A 254 14.89 -3.83 25.07
CA ILE A 254 15.57 -5.00 24.50
C ILE A 254 15.13 -6.26 25.25
N VAL A 255 14.59 -7.22 24.52
CA VAL A 255 14.21 -8.53 25.05
C VAL A 255 14.87 -9.60 24.20
N ASN A 256 15.71 -10.46 24.79
CA ASN A 256 16.40 -11.54 24.09
C ASN A 256 17.20 -11.11 22.84
N GLN A 257 17.84 -9.93 22.87
CA GLN A 257 18.53 -9.30 21.72
C GLN A 257 17.61 -8.76 20.61
N HIS A 258 16.31 -8.61 20.89
CA HIS A 258 15.35 -8.03 19.97
C HIS A 258 14.87 -6.68 20.50
N ALA A 259 14.77 -5.68 19.61
CA ALA A 259 14.21 -4.38 19.94
C ALA A 259 12.68 -4.45 19.86
N ILE A 260 12.03 -4.22 21.00
CA ILE A 260 10.58 -4.28 21.17
C ILE A 260 10.06 -2.87 21.49
N MET A 261 9.02 -2.47 20.77
CA MET A 261 8.29 -1.22 20.95
C MET A 261 6.92 -1.47 21.57
N TYR A 262 6.45 -0.54 22.40
CA TYR A 262 5.03 -0.38 22.70
C TYR A 262 4.63 1.10 22.64
N LEU A 263 3.35 1.37 22.42
CA LEU A 263 2.83 2.73 22.25
C LEU A 263 1.99 3.16 23.45
N THR A 264 2.12 4.44 23.83
CA THR A 264 1.26 5.08 24.84
C THR A 264 0.74 6.42 24.34
N ALA A 265 -0.41 6.88 24.85
CA ALA A 265 -0.88 8.23 24.56
C ALA A 265 0.08 9.28 25.18
N PRO A 266 0.42 10.36 24.45
CA PRO A 266 1.33 11.41 24.94
C PRO A 266 0.74 12.23 26.10
N VAL A 267 -0.58 12.30 26.17
CA VAL A 267 -1.32 13.05 27.19
C VAL A 267 -2.50 12.24 27.71
N SER A 268 -2.97 12.59 28.92
CA SER A 268 -4.15 11.96 29.50
C SER A 268 -5.40 12.20 28.65
N PRO A 269 -6.42 11.31 28.68
CA PRO A 269 -7.68 11.53 27.97
C PRO A 269 -8.37 12.85 28.33
N ALA A 270 -8.27 13.28 29.60
CA ALA A 270 -8.82 14.56 30.05
C ALA A 270 -8.09 15.76 29.41
N SER A 271 -6.76 15.68 29.33
CA SER A 271 -5.94 16.69 28.63
C SER A 271 -6.24 16.71 27.14
N ALA A 272 -6.33 15.55 26.48
CA ALA A 272 -6.68 15.47 25.06
C ALA A 272 -8.07 16.07 24.77
N ALA A 273 -9.06 15.80 25.62
CA ALA A 273 -10.38 16.42 25.52
C ALA A 273 -10.31 17.94 25.66
N ALA A 274 -9.52 18.45 26.61
CA ALA A 274 -9.31 19.89 26.79
C ALA A 274 -8.67 20.54 25.55
N LEU A 275 -7.70 19.89 24.90
CA LEU A 275 -7.10 20.39 23.65
C LEU A 275 -8.14 20.55 22.53
N GLY A 276 -9.13 19.65 22.47
CA GLY A 276 -10.20 19.67 21.47
C GLY A 276 -11.36 20.65 21.76
N LEU A 277 -11.51 21.09 23.01
CA LEU A 277 -12.60 21.98 23.43
C LEU A 277 -12.31 23.47 23.20
N GLU A 278 -11.09 23.82 22.80
CA GLU A 278 -10.70 25.20 22.49
C GLU A 278 -10.27 25.35 21.01
N PRO A 279 -11.23 25.57 20.08
CA PRO A 279 -10.93 25.65 18.65
C PRO A 279 -9.89 26.71 18.26
N ALA A 280 -9.81 27.81 19.03
CA ALA A 280 -8.88 28.91 18.78
C ALA A 280 -7.42 28.57 19.12
N SER A 281 -7.18 27.71 20.11
CA SER A 281 -5.85 27.28 20.54
C SER A 281 -5.47 25.90 19.99
N TYR A 282 -6.42 25.16 19.39
CA TYR A 282 -6.24 23.79 18.87
C TYR A 282 -4.95 23.63 18.04
N SER A 283 -4.69 24.52 17.08
CA SER A 283 -3.49 24.44 16.24
C SER A 283 -2.18 24.59 17.04
N GLY A 284 -2.11 25.59 17.94
CA GLY A 284 -0.95 25.79 18.81
C GLY A 284 -0.75 24.66 19.81
N ASN A 285 -1.84 24.15 20.38
CA ASN A 285 -1.88 23.01 21.28
C ASN A 285 -1.40 21.72 20.61
N PHE A 286 -1.83 21.46 19.37
CA PHE A 286 -1.41 20.30 18.59
C PHE A 286 0.07 20.36 18.22
N LEU A 287 0.59 21.56 17.92
CA LEU A 287 2.02 21.76 17.68
C LEU A 287 2.87 21.56 18.93
N ALA A 288 2.41 22.04 20.10
CA ALA A 288 3.07 21.79 21.37
C ALA A 288 3.09 20.29 21.71
N LEU A 289 1.97 19.60 21.47
CA LEU A 289 1.88 18.15 21.61
C LEU A 289 2.86 17.43 20.68
N ALA A 290 2.96 17.86 19.42
CA ALA A 290 3.90 17.31 18.44
C ALA A 290 5.36 17.48 18.89
N ALA A 291 5.74 18.67 19.36
CA ALA A 291 7.10 18.93 19.86
C ALA A 291 7.43 18.05 21.09
N GLN A 292 6.50 17.96 22.05
CA GLN A 292 6.66 17.14 23.25
C GLN A 292 6.78 15.65 22.89
N THR A 293 5.91 15.15 22.02
CA THR A 293 5.90 13.75 21.58
C THR A 293 7.21 13.40 20.89
N TRP A 294 7.70 14.28 20.01
CA TRP A 294 8.96 14.07 19.32
C TRP A 294 10.17 14.04 20.26
N GLU A 295 10.21 14.92 21.26
CA GLU A 295 11.28 14.93 22.27
C GLU A 295 11.28 13.61 23.07
N GLN A 296 10.11 13.13 23.47
CA GLN A 296 9.97 11.85 24.18
C GLN A 296 10.36 10.65 23.31
N ASP A 297 9.92 10.61 22.05
CA ASP A 297 10.31 9.56 21.10
C ASP A 297 11.84 9.51 20.92
N GLN A 298 12.47 10.68 20.77
CA GLN A 298 13.93 10.78 20.64
C GLN A 298 14.67 10.32 21.91
N GLU A 299 14.18 10.71 23.09
CA GLU A 299 14.76 10.26 24.36
C GLU A 299 14.68 8.72 24.49
N GLN A 300 13.50 8.14 24.24
CA GLN A 300 13.28 6.69 24.31
C GLN A 300 14.13 5.93 23.28
N TRP A 301 14.26 6.45 22.07
CA TRP A 301 15.11 5.86 21.03
C TRP A 301 16.60 5.91 21.39
N ASN A 302 17.08 7.05 21.89
CA ASN A 302 18.47 7.19 22.33
C ASN A 302 18.79 6.27 23.52
N GLN A 303 17.83 6.07 24.42
CA GLN A 303 17.95 5.09 25.50
C GLN A 303 18.08 3.66 24.96
N LEU A 304 17.24 3.26 23.99
CA LEU A 304 17.36 1.95 23.32
C LEU A 304 18.74 1.75 22.69
N LEU A 305 19.24 2.75 21.97
CA LEU A 305 20.56 2.67 21.33
C LEU A 305 21.68 2.52 22.36
N SER A 306 21.61 3.28 23.46
CA SER A 306 22.53 3.15 24.60
C SER A 306 22.48 1.74 25.22
N ASP A 307 21.27 1.22 25.48
CA ASP A 307 21.07 -0.12 26.04
C ASP A 307 21.57 -1.22 25.10
N ALA A 308 21.48 -1.00 23.78
CA ALA A 308 22.03 -1.89 22.76
C ALA A 308 23.56 -1.80 22.62
N ASN A 309 24.20 -0.82 23.29
CA ASN A 309 25.59 -0.44 23.08
C ASN A 309 25.88 -0.12 21.60
N VAL A 310 24.93 0.55 20.96
CA VAL A 310 24.98 0.95 19.55
C VAL A 310 25.06 2.46 19.51
N THR A 311 26.14 2.99 18.94
CA THR A 311 26.18 4.41 18.64
C THR A 311 25.28 4.65 17.42
N PRO A 312 24.30 5.56 17.47
CA PRO A 312 23.58 5.94 16.28
C PRO A 312 24.60 6.31 15.21
N ALA A 313 24.35 5.91 13.96
CA ALA A 313 25.01 6.60 12.87
C ALA A 313 24.58 8.06 13.04
N ASN A 314 25.49 8.93 13.50
CA ASN A 314 25.15 10.31 13.85
C ASN A 314 24.26 10.84 12.74
N PRO A 315 22.98 11.19 13.01
CA PRO A 315 22.19 11.84 12.00
C PRO A 315 23.01 13.07 11.62
N PRO A 316 23.28 13.28 10.32
CA PRO A 316 24.14 14.38 9.92
C PRO A 316 23.59 15.72 10.43
N LEU A 317 22.30 15.79 10.77
CA LEU A 317 21.60 16.99 11.18
C LEU A 317 20.53 16.69 12.26
N GLN A 318 20.37 17.62 13.20
CA GLN A 318 19.35 17.63 14.24
C GLN A 318 18.92 19.05 14.57
N ILE A 319 17.75 19.25 15.19
CA ILE A 319 17.30 20.56 15.67
C ILE A 319 17.36 20.58 17.19
N GLN A 320 18.15 21.47 17.76
CA GLN A 320 18.27 21.65 19.21
C GLN A 320 18.27 23.14 19.55
N GLY A 321 17.40 23.55 20.49
CA GLY A 321 17.36 24.94 20.96
C GLY A 321 17.12 25.99 19.86
N GLY A 322 16.37 25.64 18.80
CA GLY A 322 16.14 26.52 17.64
C GLY A 322 17.33 26.62 16.67
N LEU A 323 18.31 25.72 16.76
CA LEU A 323 19.42 25.61 15.83
C LEU A 323 19.37 24.26 15.13
N LEU A 324 19.44 24.26 13.79
CA LEU A 324 19.82 23.09 13.02
C LEU A 324 21.33 22.90 13.21
N THR A 325 21.73 21.84 13.90
CA THR A 325 23.12 21.51 14.19
C THR A 325 23.51 20.15 13.64
N GLY A 326 24.80 19.94 13.36
CA GLY A 326 25.32 18.64 12.94
C GLY A 326 26.54 18.74 12.04
N SER A 327 26.82 17.68 11.28
CA SER A 327 27.89 17.63 10.28
C SER A 327 27.37 17.03 8.98
N TRP A 328 27.58 17.73 7.87
CA TRP A 328 27.23 17.29 6.54
C TRP A 328 28.48 17.25 5.65
N GLN A 329 28.83 16.08 5.11
CA GLN A 329 30.07 15.85 4.35
C GLN A 329 31.35 16.36 5.05
N GLY A 330 31.39 16.27 6.39
CA GLY A 330 32.51 16.75 7.20
C GLY A 330 32.48 18.24 7.52
N HIS A 331 31.49 19.00 7.02
CA HIS A 331 31.27 20.40 7.36
C HIS A 331 30.29 20.55 8.51
N THR A 332 30.66 21.32 9.54
CA THR A 332 29.76 21.67 10.63
C THR A 332 28.60 22.52 10.11
N VAL A 333 27.38 22.10 10.43
CA VAL A 333 26.15 22.84 10.18
C VAL A 333 25.68 23.43 11.50
N GLN A 334 25.39 24.73 11.50
CA GLN A 334 24.82 25.45 12.64
C GLN A 334 24.02 26.64 12.11
N VAL A 335 22.70 26.46 12.00
CA VAL A 335 21.80 27.46 11.41
C VAL A 335 20.64 27.75 12.35
N PRO A 336 20.37 29.01 12.71
CA PRO A 336 19.13 29.38 13.41
C PRO A 336 17.90 29.07 12.58
N VAL A 337 16.97 28.30 13.14
CA VAL A 337 15.73 27.86 12.50
C VAL A 337 14.54 28.10 13.41
N LYS A 338 13.36 28.24 12.82
CA LYS A 338 12.08 28.44 13.54
C LYS A 338 11.18 27.21 13.49
N THR A 339 11.77 26.07 13.12
CA THR A 339 11.13 24.78 12.86
C THR A 339 11.59 23.76 13.89
N GLN A 340 10.86 22.65 14.03
CA GLN A 340 11.10 21.62 15.04
C GLN A 340 11.42 20.26 14.42
N ILE A 341 10.98 20.01 13.18
CA ILE A 341 11.07 18.70 12.52
C ILE A 341 11.93 18.81 11.27
N ILE A 342 12.80 17.83 11.04
CA ILE A 342 13.52 17.64 9.78
C ILE A 342 12.69 16.67 8.94
N LEU A 343 12.16 17.13 7.80
CA LEU A 343 11.37 16.28 6.91
C LEU A 343 12.23 15.46 5.94
N GLY A 344 13.37 16.03 5.49
CA GLY A 344 14.28 15.31 4.61
C GLY A 344 15.26 16.23 3.87
N GLU A 345 16.30 15.61 3.31
CA GLU A 345 17.26 16.27 2.44
C GLU A 345 16.77 16.31 0.98
N GLY A 346 17.19 17.31 0.22
CA GLY A 346 16.83 17.47 -1.18
C GLY A 346 17.48 18.68 -1.86
N SER A 347 17.15 18.89 -3.13
CA SER A 347 17.63 19.95 -4.01
C SER A 347 16.50 20.90 -4.42
N PHE A 348 16.04 21.77 -3.52
CA PHE A 348 14.80 22.53 -3.73
C PHE A 348 14.95 23.79 -4.60
N THR A 349 16.00 24.59 -4.38
CA THR A 349 16.16 25.89 -5.08
C THR A 349 16.78 25.76 -6.48
N ARG A 350 17.59 24.71 -6.69
CA ARG A 350 18.24 24.37 -7.96
C ARG A 350 18.69 22.91 -7.93
N PRO A 351 18.83 22.25 -9.11
CA PRO A 351 19.35 20.89 -9.18
C PRO A 351 20.73 20.76 -8.52
N GLY A 352 20.91 19.72 -7.71
CA GLY A 352 22.17 19.43 -7.00
C GLY A 352 22.48 20.37 -5.83
N ALA A 353 21.53 21.20 -5.39
CA ALA A 353 21.68 21.93 -4.14
C ALA A 353 21.58 20.97 -2.95
N ASN A 354 22.51 21.08 -2.00
CA ASN A 354 22.46 20.28 -0.78
C ASN A 354 21.69 21.06 0.29
N GLN A 355 20.42 20.70 0.46
CA GLN A 355 19.47 21.44 1.27
C GLN A 355 18.61 20.49 2.08
N VAL A 356 18.01 21.02 3.15
CA VAL A 356 17.11 20.26 4.01
C VAL A 356 15.82 21.03 4.20
N LEU A 357 14.71 20.32 4.07
CA LEU A 357 13.38 20.82 4.38
C LEU A 357 13.06 20.59 5.84
N LEU A 358 12.67 21.66 6.51
CA LEU A 358 12.28 21.68 7.91
C LEU A 358 10.83 22.13 8.04
N GLU A 359 10.14 21.55 9.00
CA GLU A 359 8.75 21.87 9.32
C GLU A 359 8.63 22.45 10.73
N GLY A 360 7.82 23.50 10.85
CA GLY A 360 7.35 23.99 12.12
C GLY A 360 5.90 24.49 12.04
N ALA A 361 5.52 25.34 12.99
CA ALA A 361 4.17 25.87 13.14
C ALA A 361 3.65 26.59 11.87
N ASN A 362 2.93 25.86 11.01
CA ASN A 362 2.46 26.35 9.72
C ASN A 362 3.57 27.02 8.88
N LEU A 363 4.79 26.49 9.00
CA LEU A 363 6.01 27.04 8.43
C LEU A 363 6.85 25.92 7.81
N LEU A 364 7.30 26.12 6.57
CA LEU A 364 8.39 25.35 5.98
C LEU A 364 9.64 26.22 5.83
N GLN A 365 10.79 25.70 6.24
CA GLN A 365 12.08 26.35 6.01
C GLN A 365 13.00 25.43 5.21
N ILE A 366 13.74 26.02 4.28
CA ILE A 366 14.77 25.32 3.53
C ILE A 366 16.11 25.88 3.97
N VAL A 367 16.97 25.02 4.49
CA VAL A 367 18.33 25.37 4.89
C VAL A 367 19.30 24.86 3.84
N SER A 368 20.22 25.72 3.38
CA SER A 368 21.35 25.29 2.57
C SER A 368 22.48 24.83 3.47
N LEU A 369 22.87 23.57 3.33
CA LEU A 369 23.96 22.97 4.11
C LEU A 369 25.32 23.53 3.68
N THR A 370 25.48 23.85 2.40
CA THR A 370 26.69 24.47 1.87
C THR A 370 26.86 25.93 2.27
N GLN A 371 25.76 26.68 2.42
CA GLN A 371 25.80 28.12 2.75
C GLN A 371 25.57 28.37 4.24
N ASN A 372 25.25 27.32 5.00
CA ASN A 372 24.92 27.38 6.43
C ASN A 372 23.91 28.49 6.77
N LYS A 373 22.82 28.59 5.99
CA LYS A 373 21.74 29.57 6.21
C LYS A 373 20.39 29.08 5.70
N VAL A 374 19.32 29.64 6.24
CA VAL A 374 17.97 29.53 5.66
C VAL A 374 17.96 30.25 4.31
N VAL A 375 17.56 29.56 3.25
CA VAL A 375 17.51 30.07 1.87
C VAL A 375 16.08 30.31 1.38
N ALA A 376 15.09 29.69 2.02
CA ALA A 376 13.68 29.92 1.72
C ALA A 376 12.84 29.70 2.98
N SER A 377 11.73 30.43 3.09
CA SER A 377 10.72 30.21 4.12
C SER A 377 9.32 30.38 3.53
N PHE A 378 8.41 29.50 3.89
CA PHE A 378 7.01 29.51 3.48
C PHE A 378 6.12 29.52 4.71
N HIS A 379 5.24 30.52 4.78
CA HIS A 379 4.18 30.56 5.78
C HIS A 379 2.86 30.21 5.10
N ALA A 380 2.26 29.10 5.50
CA ALA A 380 0.93 28.77 5.06
C ALA A 380 -0.09 29.73 5.71
N SER A 381 -1.22 29.95 5.04
CA SER A 381 -2.33 30.69 5.65
C SER A 381 -3.06 29.79 6.65
N LEU A 382 -3.87 30.40 7.53
CA LEU A 382 -4.78 29.66 8.42
C LEU A 382 -5.81 28.81 7.65
N THR A 383 -6.11 29.19 6.40
CA THR A 383 -7.02 28.47 5.51
C THR A 383 -6.34 27.38 4.68
N GLN A 384 -5.01 27.29 4.74
CA GLN A 384 -4.19 26.28 4.05
C GLN A 384 -3.15 25.71 5.02
N SER A 385 -3.59 25.23 6.19
CA SER A 385 -2.71 24.69 7.21
C SER A 385 -1.80 23.58 6.64
N LEU A 386 -0.51 23.63 6.96
CA LEU A 386 0.44 22.58 6.63
C LEU A 386 0.20 21.34 7.52
N PRO A 387 -0.03 20.16 6.93
CA PRO A 387 0.01 18.89 7.63
C PRO A 387 1.45 18.37 7.72
N HIS A 388 1.71 17.46 8.67
CA HIS A 388 2.95 16.67 8.77
C HIS A 388 3.13 15.64 7.64
N ASP A 389 2.21 15.60 6.69
CA ASP A 389 2.12 14.63 5.62
C ASP A 389 2.63 15.25 4.32
N ILE A 390 3.95 15.18 4.16
CA ILE A 390 4.71 15.82 3.10
C ILE A 390 5.62 14.79 2.42
N VAL A 391 5.59 14.77 1.09
CA VAL A 391 6.51 13.97 0.26
C VAL A 391 7.46 14.91 -0.47
N ILE A 392 8.72 14.52 -0.61
CA ILE A 392 9.76 15.29 -1.30
C ILE A 392 10.21 14.50 -2.55
N GLY A 393 10.38 15.19 -3.67
CA GLY A 393 11.01 14.59 -4.84
C GLY A 393 10.92 15.43 -6.12
N PRO A 394 11.55 14.99 -7.21
CA PRO A 394 11.64 15.79 -8.42
C PRO A 394 10.32 15.82 -9.21
N LEU A 395 9.92 17.00 -9.68
CA LEU A 395 8.80 17.14 -10.65
C LEU A 395 9.20 16.87 -12.09
N THR A 396 10.46 17.17 -12.42
CA THR A 396 11.00 17.07 -13.78
C THR A 396 12.35 16.39 -13.75
N LYS A 397 12.72 15.75 -14.87
CA LYS A 397 13.98 15.00 -14.97
C LYS A 397 15.16 15.96 -14.76
N GLY A 398 15.97 15.71 -13.72
CA GLY A 398 17.13 16.55 -13.38
C GLY A 398 16.78 17.96 -12.92
N GLY A 399 15.50 18.23 -12.64
CA GLY A 399 15.05 19.49 -12.04
C GLY A 399 15.28 19.51 -10.51
N PRO A 400 14.98 20.65 -9.86
CA PRO A 400 14.92 20.71 -8.42
C PRO A 400 13.79 19.85 -7.86
N ASP A 401 13.93 19.46 -6.60
CA ASP A 401 12.88 18.79 -5.84
C ASP A 401 11.73 19.74 -5.52
N ALA A 402 10.53 19.20 -5.57
CA ALA A 402 9.31 19.83 -5.14
C ALA A 402 8.83 19.22 -3.83
N ILE A 403 7.90 19.94 -3.19
CA ILE A 403 7.32 19.59 -1.90
C ILE A 403 5.84 19.31 -2.15
N PHE A 404 5.43 18.07 -1.95
CA PHE A 404 4.09 17.57 -2.18
C PHE A 404 3.37 17.56 -0.84
N VAL A 405 2.33 18.37 -0.69
CA VAL A 405 1.65 18.59 0.59
C VAL A 405 0.27 17.96 0.56
N ASN A 406 0.00 17.03 1.47
CA ASN A 406 -1.29 16.33 1.60
C ASN A 406 -2.25 17.04 2.56
N ALA A 407 -2.59 18.29 2.27
CA ALA A 407 -3.57 19.06 3.05
C ALA A 407 -5.01 18.65 2.69
N GLN A 408 -6.01 19.39 3.20
CA GLN A 408 -7.42 19.22 2.80
C GLN A 408 -7.60 19.22 1.28
N ARG A 409 -6.76 19.99 0.57
CA ARG A 409 -6.51 19.84 -0.86
C ARG A 409 -5.03 19.57 -1.05
N ALA A 410 -4.69 18.52 -1.80
CA ALA A 410 -3.31 18.25 -2.11
C ALA A 410 -2.75 19.34 -3.04
N TYR A 411 -1.55 19.83 -2.78
CA TYR A 411 -0.88 20.80 -3.65
C TYR A 411 0.62 20.54 -3.71
N ILE A 412 1.26 21.10 -4.74
CA ILE A 412 2.69 20.95 -4.97
C ILE A 412 3.35 22.32 -4.94
N LEU A 413 4.35 22.48 -4.08
CA LEU A 413 5.20 23.65 -3.99
C LEU A 413 6.51 23.40 -4.73
N SER A 414 6.92 24.36 -5.53
CA SER A 414 8.27 24.46 -6.07
C SER A 414 8.96 25.68 -5.48
N VAL A 415 10.28 25.66 -5.39
CA VAL A 415 11.08 26.81 -4.94
C VAL A 415 11.99 27.24 -6.07
N ASN A 416 11.96 28.53 -6.42
CA ASN A 416 12.85 29.05 -7.44
C ASN A 416 14.25 29.32 -6.89
N SER A 417 15.20 29.66 -7.77
CA SER A 417 16.58 29.98 -7.38
C SER A 417 16.71 31.21 -6.47
N ALA A 418 15.68 32.07 -6.42
CA ALA A 418 15.60 33.22 -5.52
C ALA A 418 15.03 32.87 -4.14
N GLY A 419 14.72 31.60 -3.87
CA GLY A 419 14.18 31.15 -2.57
C GLY A 419 12.69 31.46 -2.39
N GLN A 420 11.96 31.76 -3.47
CA GLN A 420 10.52 32.03 -3.42
C GLN A 420 9.74 30.75 -3.72
N PHE A 421 8.77 30.46 -2.85
CA PHE A 421 7.83 29.37 -3.03
C PHE A 421 6.77 29.74 -4.08
N ARG A 422 6.41 28.76 -4.89
CA ARG A 422 5.30 28.86 -5.85
C ARG A 422 4.51 27.56 -5.85
N THR A 423 3.21 27.66 -5.68
CA THR A 423 2.29 26.55 -5.94
C THR A 423 2.22 26.30 -7.44
N VAL A 424 2.59 25.09 -7.86
CA VAL A 424 2.65 24.68 -9.28
C VAL A 424 1.58 23.68 -9.68
N TYR A 425 0.82 23.20 -8.69
CA TYR A 425 -0.38 22.40 -8.84
C TYR A 425 -1.22 22.48 -7.56
N GLU A 426 -2.54 22.51 -7.69
CA GLU A 426 -3.50 22.35 -6.59
C GLU A 426 -4.62 21.41 -7.06
N ALA A 427 -4.96 20.43 -6.23
CA ALA A 427 -6.04 19.49 -6.54
C ALA A 427 -7.40 20.21 -6.56
N PRO A 428 -8.37 19.73 -7.38
CA PRO A 428 -9.70 20.30 -7.40
C PRO A 428 -10.37 20.31 -6.02
N LEU A 429 -11.26 21.30 -5.80
CA LEU A 429 -12.10 21.36 -4.60
C LEU A 429 -12.83 20.03 -4.35
N GLY A 430 -12.76 19.53 -3.11
CA GLY A 430 -13.41 18.29 -2.71
C GLY A 430 -12.70 17.02 -3.22
N SER A 431 -11.58 17.15 -3.93
CA SER A 431 -10.73 16.02 -4.27
C SER A 431 -10.07 15.48 -3.00
N SER A 432 -10.11 14.17 -2.82
CA SER A 432 -9.39 13.50 -1.73
C SER A 432 -8.02 12.98 -2.19
N LEU A 433 -7.48 13.46 -3.31
CA LEU A 433 -6.15 13.06 -3.82
C LEU A 433 -5.08 13.16 -2.73
N ARG A 434 -4.18 12.18 -2.67
CA ARG A 434 -2.98 12.19 -1.82
C ARG A 434 -1.75 11.76 -2.60
N PHE A 435 -0.61 12.34 -2.25
CA PHE A 435 0.71 11.95 -2.73
C PHE A 435 1.30 10.94 -1.75
N GLU A 436 1.74 9.78 -2.25
CA GLU A 436 2.29 8.72 -1.41
C GLU A 436 3.81 8.63 -1.55
N ALA A 437 4.34 8.80 -2.77
CA ALA A 437 5.77 8.77 -3.03
C ALA A 437 6.12 9.47 -4.35
N VAL A 438 7.39 9.77 -4.57
CA VAL A 438 7.91 10.21 -5.88
C VAL A 438 9.04 9.29 -6.30
N LEU A 439 8.91 8.68 -7.48
CA LEU A 439 9.97 7.89 -8.07
C LEU A 439 10.81 8.79 -8.98
N PRO A 440 12.13 8.89 -8.73
CA PRO A 440 13.00 9.67 -9.58
C PRO A 440 13.07 9.06 -10.99
N SER A 441 13.47 9.89 -11.94
CA SER A 441 13.64 9.47 -13.34
C SER A 441 14.66 8.33 -13.47
N VAL A 442 14.21 7.15 -13.89
CA VAL A 442 15.11 6.05 -14.30
C VAL A 442 15.35 6.13 -15.81
N GLY A 443 16.60 6.40 -16.20
CA GLY A 443 17.00 6.52 -17.61
C GLY A 443 16.39 7.75 -18.29
N ASN A 444 15.60 7.55 -19.35
CA ASN A 444 14.98 8.64 -20.14
C ASN A 444 13.54 8.97 -19.75
N ARG A 445 13.02 8.40 -18.66
CA ARG A 445 11.64 8.63 -18.23
C ARG A 445 11.54 9.85 -17.33
N ALA A 446 10.38 10.52 -17.36
CA ALA A 446 10.07 11.57 -16.40
C ALA A 446 9.88 10.97 -14.99
N PRO A 447 10.05 11.76 -13.92
CA PRO A 447 9.68 11.32 -12.58
C PRO A 447 8.22 10.90 -12.52
N GLU A 448 7.95 9.93 -11.66
CA GLU A 448 6.62 9.35 -11.51
C GLU A 448 6.10 9.68 -10.11
N ILE A 449 4.95 10.35 -10.04
CA ILE A 449 4.34 10.74 -8.77
C ILE A 449 3.34 9.63 -8.42
N ILE A 450 3.55 8.96 -7.30
CA ILE A 450 2.67 7.91 -6.81
C ILE A 450 1.61 8.54 -5.93
N THR A 451 0.35 8.19 -6.16
CA THR A 451 -0.79 8.84 -5.54
C THR A 451 -1.86 7.86 -5.13
N ASP A 452 -2.65 8.29 -4.16
CA ASP A 452 -3.91 7.68 -3.77
C ASP A 452 -5.03 8.56 -4.33
N ASP A 453 -5.59 8.13 -5.46
CA ASP A 453 -6.39 8.95 -6.36
C ASP A 453 -7.89 8.68 -6.18
N PRO A 454 -8.73 9.71 -5.98
CA PRO A 454 -10.14 9.54 -5.69
C PRO A 454 -10.89 8.79 -6.79
N SER A 455 -11.91 8.06 -6.36
CA SER A 455 -12.96 7.54 -7.22
C SER A 455 -13.69 8.68 -7.93
N ALA A 456 -14.11 8.42 -9.16
CA ALA A 456 -14.98 9.34 -9.89
C ALA A 456 -16.42 9.37 -9.33
N MET A 457 -16.77 8.40 -8.47
CA MET A 457 -18.05 8.39 -7.75
C MET A 457 -18.02 9.43 -6.62
N ARG A 458 -18.72 10.55 -6.84
CA ARG A 458 -18.72 11.78 -6.02
C ARG A 458 -18.97 11.62 -4.51
N ASP A 459 -19.55 10.50 -4.07
CA ASP A 459 -20.07 10.36 -2.71
C ASP A 459 -19.34 9.29 -1.87
N VAL A 460 -18.29 8.67 -2.39
CA VAL A 460 -17.51 7.67 -1.65
C VAL A 460 -16.04 8.09 -1.60
N PRO A 461 -15.41 8.23 -0.42
CA PRO A 461 -14.00 8.60 -0.27
C PRO A 461 -13.06 7.43 -0.62
N THR A 462 -13.41 6.63 -1.63
CA THR A 462 -12.57 5.56 -2.13
C THR A 462 -11.39 6.15 -2.88
N ARG A 463 -10.19 5.72 -2.51
CA ARG A 463 -8.95 6.07 -3.21
C ARG A 463 -8.34 4.83 -3.83
N TYR A 464 -7.68 5.02 -4.97
CA TYR A 464 -7.04 3.98 -5.73
C TYR A 464 -5.56 4.28 -5.90
N PHE A 465 -4.76 3.24 -5.69
CA PHE A 465 -3.32 3.31 -5.91
C PHE A 465 -3.03 3.63 -7.38
N SER A 466 -2.32 4.71 -7.63
CA SER A 466 -2.20 5.27 -8.97
C SER A 466 -0.90 6.04 -9.14
N SER A 467 -0.70 6.52 -10.36
CA SER A 467 0.43 7.37 -10.66
C SER A 467 0.09 8.46 -11.65
N TYR A 468 0.79 9.58 -11.52
CA TYR A 468 0.75 10.72 -12.39
C TYR A 468 2.13 11.13 -12.91
N LEU A 469 2.13 11.70 -14.11
CA LEU A 469 3.23 12.45 -14.68
C LEU A 469 2.88 13.93 -14.66
N TYR A 470 3.81 14.78 -14.24
CA TYR A 470 3.63 16.22 -14.28
C TYR A 470 4.06 16.79 -15.63
N ARG A 471 3.15 17.46 -16.34
CA ARG A 471 3.39 18.16 -17.61
C ARG A 471 2.49 19.38 -17.71
N ASP A 472 2.99 20.49 -18.25
CA ASP A 472 2.19 21.69 -18.56
C ASP A 472 1.32 22.18 -17.38
N HIS A 473 1.87 22.16 -16.17
CA HIS A 473 1.18 22.53 -14.93
C HIS A 473 -0.01 21.65 -14.54
N GLN A 474 -0.09 20.45 -15.09
CA GLN A 474 -1.14 19.47 -14.80
C GLN A 474 -0.55 18.09 -14.48
N LEU A 475 -1.34 17.29 -13.77
CA LEU A 475 -1.06 15.89 -13.51
C LEU A 475 -1.82 15.04 -14.53
N TYR A 476 -1.08 14.26 -15.31
CA TYR A 476 -1.63 13.28 -16.26
C TYR A 476 -1.48 11.87 -15.71
N ARG A 477 -2.60 11.17 -15.52
CA ARG A 477 -2.61 9.82 -14.95
C ARG A 477 -1.87 8.86 -15.88
N ASN A 478 -0.84 8.20 -15.35
CA ASN A 478 -0.08 7.18 -16.07
C ASN A 478 -0.80 5.82 -15.97
N TRP A 479 -1.21 5.44 -14.76
CA TRP A 479 -1.94 4.20 -14.49
C TRP A 479 -2.74 4.31 -13.20
N ARG A 480 -3.70 3.39 -13.04
CA ARG A 480 -4.52 3.23 -11.83
C ARG A 480 -4.69 1.74 -11.57
N VAL A 481 -4.46 1.33 -10.33
CA VAL A 481 -4.73 0.00 -9.81
C VAL A 481 -5.96 0.13 -8.90
N TYR A 482 -7.00 -0.64 -9.19
CA TYR A 482 -8.26 -0.61 -8.44
C TYR A 482 -8.15 -1.45 -7.16
N ARG A 483 -7.20 -1.05 -6.32
CA ARG A 483 -7.00 -1.52 -4.97
C ARG A 483 -7.01 -0.29 -4.06
N THR A 484 -7.88 -0.35 -3.06
CA THR A 484 -8.05 0.71 -2.07
C THR A 484 -7.18 0.45 -0.86
N ASN A 485 -7.02 1.47 -0.01
CA ASN A 485 -6.34 1.39 1.28
C ASN A 485 -4.84 1.05 1.16
N VAL A 486 -4.21 1.43 0.06
CA VAL A 486 -2.76 1.30 -0.13
C VAL A 486 -2.11 2.55 0.45
N VAL A 487 -1.25 2.38 1.45
CA VAL A 487 -0.63 3.49 2.18
C VAL A 487 0.82 3.14 2.51
N ASN A 488 1.58 4.15 2.97
CA ASN A 488 2.99 4.02 3.34
C ASN A 488 3.78 3.38 2.19
N VAL A 489 3.90 4.10 1.08
CA VAL A 489 4.57 3.59 -0.12
C VAL A 489 6.02 4.04 -0.08
N GLU A 490 6.94 3.08 0.02
CA GLU A 490 8.37 3.37 0.13
C GLU A 490 9.13 2.81 -1.09
N PRO A 491 9.91 3.64 -1.81
CA PRO A 491 10.80 3.18 -2.87
C PRO A 491 12.02 2.43 -2.32
N VAL A 492 12.33 1.27 -2.91
CA VAL A 492 13.40 0.39 -2.44
C VAL A 492 14.28 -0.04 -3.60
N HIS A 493 15.60 0.06 -3.39
CA HIS A 493 16.61 -0.18 -4.42
C HIS A 493 17.44 -1.44 -4.12
N TRP A 494 16.84 -2.63 -4.22
CA TRP A 494 17.61 -3.88 -4.04
C TRP A 494 18.62 -4.15 -5.15
N GLN A 495 18.40 -3.59 -6.34
CA GLN A 495 19.25 -3.76 -7.51
C GLN A 495 19.53 -2.40 -8.16
N PRO A 496 20.77 -2.14 -8.61
CA PRO A 496 21.06 -0.93 -9.37
C PRO A 496 20.15 -0.77 -10.57
N GLY A 497 19.56 0.42 -10.73
CA GLY A 497 18.71 0.78 -11.88
C GLY A 497 17.30 0.18 -11.87
N LYS A 498 16.89 -0.51 -10.79
CA LYS A 498 15.50 -0.95 -10.58
C LYS A 498 14.99 -0.39 -9.26
N VAL A 499 13.74 0.04 -9.29
CA VAL A 499 13.03 0.53 -8.11
C VAL A 499 11.85 -0.40 -7.87
N ASP A 500 11.87 -1.03 -6.71
CA ASP A 500 10.74 -1.78 -6.18
C ASP A 500 9.98 -0.87 -5.19
N LEU A 501 8.70 -1.13 -4.99
CA LEU A 501 7.85 -0.38 -4.07
C LEU A 501 7.41 -1.30 -2.94
N ALA A 502 7.74 -0.94 -1.72
CA ALA A 502 7.10 -1.52 -0.54
C ALA A 502 5.82 -0.73 -0.25
N LEU A 503 4.73 -1.43 0.05
CA LEU A 503 3.44 -0.82 0.35
C LEU A 503 2.71 -1.61 1.42
N SER A 504 1.96 -0.90 2.24
CA SER A 504 1.09 -1.48 3.27
C SER A 504 -0.38 -1.33 2.90
N ILE A 505 -1.19 -2.29 3.38
CA ILE A 505 -2.63 -2.23 3.27
C ILE A 505 -3.22 -1.83 4.63
N TYR A 506 -3.81 -0.64 4.68
CA TYR A 506 -4.38 -0.05 5.89
C TYR A 506 -5.34 -1.01 6.61
N GLY A 507 -5.13 -1.18 7.91
CA GLY A 507 -5.96 -1.94 8.84
C GLY A 507 -5.81 -3.46 8.76
N THR A 508 -4.91 -3.98 7.94
CA THR A 508 -4.81 -5.44 7.71
C THR A 508 -3.49 -6.06 8.14
N GLY A 509 -2.42 -5.27 8.26
CA GLY A 509 -1.04 -5.74 8.40
C GLY A 509 -0.48 -6.43 7.16
N GLU A 510 -1.23 -6.47 6.05
CA GLU A 510 -0.75 -6.98 4.78
C GLU A 510 0.21 -5.99 4.13
N TYR A 511 1.23 -6.53 3.47
CA TYR A 511 2.17 -5.75 2.67
C TYR A 511 2.46 -6.43 1.35
N LEU A 512 2.83 -5.60 0.37
CA LEU A 512 3.37 -6.06 -0.89
C LEU A 512 4.70 -5.38 -1.16
N ILE A 513 5.57 -6.12 -1.84
CA ILE A 513 6.72 -5.53 -2.51
C ILE A 513 6.53 -5.80 -3.99
N ILE A 514 6.36 -4.72 -4.75
CA ILE A 514 5.96 -4.77 -6.15
C ILE A 514 7.02 -4.14 -7.03
N GLN A 515 7.17 -4.68 -8.22
CA GLN A 515 8.08 -4.18 -9.23
C GLN A 515 7.30 -3.82 -10.48
N ARG A 516 7.62 -2.66 -11.08
CA ARG A 516 6.95 -2.22 -12.32
C ARG A 516 7.09 -3.27 -13.42
N SER A 517 5.95 -3.70 -13.98
CA SER A 517 5.88 -4.63 -15.10
C SER A 517 5.46 -3.88 -16.36
N TYR A 518 6.10 -4.20 -17.49
CA TYR A 518 5.69 -3.73 -18.82
C TYR A 518 4.92 -4.80 -19.60
N THR A 519 4.62 -5.93 -18.96
CA THR A 519 3.79 -6.97 -19.56
C THR A 519 2.40 -6.38 -19.78
N PRO A 520 1.89 -6.36 -21.01
CA PRO A 520 0.61 -5.71 -21.34
C PRO A 520 -0.56 -6.64 -20.97
N VAL A 521 -0.68 -7.01 -19.69
CA VAL A 521 -1.65 -8.00 -19.18
C VAL A 521 -3.09 -7.60 -19.49
N LEU A 522 -3.44 -6.34 -19.26
CA LEU A 522 -4.77 -5.82 -19.52
C LEU A 522 -5.18 -5.90 -21.00
N PRO A 523 -4.44 -5.30 -21.96
CA PRO A 523 -4.82 -5.37 -23.38
C PRO A 523 -4.73 -6.80 -23.94
N VAL A 524 -3.80 -7.65 -23.45
CA VAL A 524 -3.76 -9.08 -23.83
C VAL A 524 -5.03 -9.80 -23.36
N SER A 525 -5.49 -9.54 -22.13
CA SER A 525 -6.71 -10.14 -21.59
C SER A 525 -7.96 -9.71 -22.37
N ILE A 526 -8.04 -8.43 -22.72
CA ILE A 526 -9.10 -7.90 -23.60
C ILE A 526 -9.03 -8.56 -24.98
N GLY A 527 -7.85 -8.67 -25.58
CA GLY A 527 -7.65 -9.35 -26.86
C GLY A 527 -8.10 -10.81 -26.84
N ILE A 528 -7.74 -11.56 -25.79
CA ILE A 528 -8.20 -12.94 -25.57
C ILE A 528 -9.73 -12.99 -25.47
N PHE A 529 -10.35 -12.07 -24.71
CA PHE A 529 -11.81 -12.00 -24.59
C PHE A 529 -12.50 -11.78 -25.96
N ILE A 530 -11.97 -10.86 -26.77
CA ILE A 530 -12.48 -10.58 -28.12
C ILE A 530 -12.33 -11.81 -29.02
N ILE A 531 -11.17 -12.48 -29.00
CA ILE A 531 -10.93 -13.69 -29.80
C ILE A 531 -11.91 -14.80 -29.42
N ILE A 532 -12.14 -15.03 -28.13
CA ILE A 532 -13.13 -16.00 -27.64
C ILE A 532 -14.53 -15.66 -28.19
N GLY A 533 -14.89 -14.37 -28.19
CA GLY A 533 -16.15 -13.90 -28.76
C GLY A 533 -16.28 -14.16 -30.26
N LEU A 534 -15.25 -13.79 -31.04
CA LEU A 534 -15.22 -14.00 -32.49
C LEU A 534 -15.29 -15.48 -32.88
N ILE A 535 -14.56 -16.36 -32.17
CA ILE A 535 -14.61 -17.81 -32.37
C ILE A 535 -16.03 -18.33 -32.09
N GLY A 536 -16.66 -17.88 -30.99
CA GLY A 536 -18.02 -18.27 -30.64
C GLY A 536 -19.04 -17.88 -31.73
N TRP A 537 -18.96 -16.65 -32.25
CA TRP A 537 -19.79 -16.20 -33.36
C TRP A 537 -19.52 -16.97 -34.66
N GLY A 538 -18.26 -17.20 -35.03
CA GLY A 538 -17.90 -17.98 -36.21
C GLY A 538 -18.47 -19.39 -36.19
N LEU A 539 -18.37 -20.08 -35.04
CA LEU A 539 -18.97 -21.41 -34.85
C LEU A 539 -20.49 -21.38 -34.98
N ARG A 540 -21.16 -20.36 -34.43
CA ARG A 540 -22.61 -20.19 -34.53
C ARG A 540 -23.08 -19.94 -35.96
N LEU A 541 -22.36 -19.14 -36.73
CA LEU A 541 -22.67 -18.89 -38.15
C LEU A 541 -22.49 -20.16 -38.99
N ASN A 542 -21.45 -20.94 -38.74
CA ASN A 542 -21.23 -22.21 -39.41
C ASN A 542 -22.37 -23.21 -39.13
N ASP A 543 -22.83 -23.31 -37.88
CA ASP A 543 -23.96 -24.18 -37.53
C ASP A 543 -25.26 -23.76 -38.22
N ARG A 544 -25.50 -22.44 -38.38
CA ARG A 544 -26.66 -21.93 -39.14
C ARG A 544 -26.57 -22.32 -40.61
N ARG A 545 -25.40 -22.14 -41.25
CA ARG A 545 -25.19 -22.54 -42.65
C ARG A 545 -25.40 -24.04 -42.86
N LYS A 546 -24.95 -24.88 -41.93
CA LYS A 546 -25.16 -26.33 -41.99
C LYS A 546 -26.64 -26.74 -41.88
N ARG A 547 -27.43 -26.03 -41.07
CA ARG A 547 -28.87 -26.28 -40.95
C ARG A 547 -29.62 -25.90 -42.22
N VAL A 548 -29.37 -24.69 -42.75
CA VAL A 548 -29.97 -24.24 -44.01
C VAL A 548 -29.67 -25.22 -45.16
N LYS A 549 -28.42 -25.67 -45.28
CA LYS A 549 -28.06 -26.69 -46.29
C LYS A 549 -28.71 -28.06 -46.06
N ALA A 550 -29.02 -28.43 -44.82
CA ALA A 550 -29.71 -29.68 -44.54
C ALA A 550 -31.20 -29.57 -44.89
N ASP A 551 -31.79 -28.39 -44.65
CA ASP A 551 -33.19 -28.08 -44.96
C ASP A 551 -33.41 -27.89 -46.48
N GLU A 552 -32.39 -27.49 -47.25
CA GLU A 552 -32.44 -27.42 -48.73
C GLU A 552 -32.31 -28.79 -49.43
N VAL A 553 -31.84 -29.82 -48.72
CA VAL A 553 -31.62 -31.18 -49.25
C VAL A 553 -32.78 -32.13 -48.91
N GLN A 554 -33.68 -31.71 -48.01
CA GLN A 554 -34.95 -32.39 -47.69
C GLN A 554 -36.08 -31.80 -48.54
#